data_AF-A0A7S2KA45-F1
#
_entry.id   AF-A0A7S2KA45-F1
#
_cell.length_a   1.000
_cell.length_b   1.000
_cell.length_c   1.000
_cell.angle_alpha   90.00
_cell.angle_beta   90.00
_cell.angle_gamma   90.00
#
_symmetry.space_group_name_H-M   'P 1'
#
loop_
_entity.id
_entity.type
_entity.pdbx_description
1 polymer ?
#
loop_
_entity_poly.entity_id
_entity_poly.type
_entity_poly.pdbx_seq_one_letter_code
_entity_poly.pdbx_strand_id
1 'polypeptide(L)'
;LGEVGKDNDDDDSVCDGNDRGRKRIMDESRNAEALTLEALSQGMQYRSDFTDSLLSAIQKSAFFEHSPSDVWLLMCCNHASHNRSKVRSLFRQKAASGAFTAELVKGAIMDNGTALSFLFHSSAVDLCDVLVRSSEKLARDIGGVMYNLFFEEYKDPMQRQEIIGALVTHVGSGILSETDVAMEVLAKLT
;
A
#
# COMPACT_ATOMS: atom_id res chain seq x y z
N LEU A 1 70.69 16.77 18.85
CA LEU A 1 69.84 16.83 20.06
C LEU A 1 68.56 17.54 19.66
N GLY A 2 67.49 16.75 19.49
CA GLY A 2 66.20 17.18 18.94
C GLY A 2 65.43 15.94 18.54
N GLU A 3 64.70 15.37 19.51
CA GLU A 3 63.66 14.35 19.30
C GLU A 3 62.40 14.97 18.68
N VAL A 4 61.38 14.11 18.47
CA VAL A 4 59.98 14.36 18.06
C VAL A 4 59.76 14.08 16.57
N GLY A 5 58.93 13.14 16.13
CA GLY A 5 58.03 12.20 16.80
C GLY A 5 57.52 11.21 15.74
N LYS A 6 57.35 9.94 16.11
CA LYS A 6 56.68 8.93 15.30
C LYS A 6 55.18 9.07 15.58
N ASP A 7 54.44 9.65 14.64
CA ASP A 7 52.99 9.74 14.72
C ASP A 7 52.38 8.47 14.11
N ASN A 8 51.87 7.63 15.01
CA ASN A 8 50.58 6.93 14.96
C ASN A 8 50.14 6.34 13.61
N ASP A 9 50.61 5.13 13.33
CA ASP A 9 49.75 4.10 12.74
C ASP A 9 48.95 3.48 13.90
N ASP A 10 47.64 3.71 13.97
CA ASP A 10 46.65 2.75 14.47
C ASP A 10 45.25 3.39 14.54
N ASP A 11 44.29 2.62 14.01
CA ASP A 11 42.85 2.62 14.34
C ASP A 11 41.87 3.46 13.49
N ASP A 12 41.72 3.07 12.22
CA ASP A 12 40.47 3.27 11.44
C ASP A 12 39.88 1.90 11.07
N SER A 13 39.30 1.19 12.05
CA SER A 13 38.66 -0.11 11.80
C SER A 13 37.45 -0.37 12.71
N VAL A 14 36.58 0.61 12.97
CA VAL A 14 35.32 0.32 13.69
C VAL A 14 34.17 1.19 13.19
N CYS A 15 33.37 0.71 12.21
CA CYS A 15 31.92 1.01 12.13
C CYS A 15 31.08 0.26 11.05
N ASP A 16 31.60 -0.64 10.22
CA ASP A 16 30.82 -1.22 9.11
C ASP A 16 30.03 -2.52 9.45
N GLY A 17 30.14 -3.03 10.69
CA GLY A 17 29.45 -4.27 11.11
C GLY A 17 27.99 -4.09 11.54
N ASN A 18 27.65 -2.90 12.06
CA ASN A 18 26.35 -2.66 12.70
C ASN A 18 25.22 -2.40 11.69
N ASP A 19 25.55 -1.77 10.55
CA ASP A 19 24.57 -1.41 9.53
C ASP A 19 24.09 -2.64 8.73
N ARG A 20 24.99 -3.57 8.42
CA ARG A 20 24.65 -4.82 7.73
C ARG A 20 23.77 -5.74 8.59
N GLY A 21 24.05 -5.82 9.89
CA GLY A 21 23.23 -6.59 10.84
C GLY A 21 21.82 -6.03 10.97
N ARG A 22 21.69 -4.70 11.10
CA ARG A 22 20.39 -4.02 11.18
C ARG A 22 19.57 -4.19 9.90
N LYS A 23 20.19 -4.03 8.73
CA LYS A 23 19.53 -4.22 7.43
C LYS A 23 18.96 -5.63 7.28
N ARG A 24 19.72 -6.66 7.67
CA ARG A 24 19.29 -8.05 7.58
C ARG A 24 18.08 -8.36 8.47
N ILE A 25 18.05 -7.85 9.70
CA ILE A 25 16.91 -8.01 10.62
C ILE A 25 15.66 -7.34 10.04
N MET A 26 15.80 -6.15 9.45
CA MET A 26 14.69 -5.43 8.80
C MET A 26 14.16 -6.16 7.56
N ASP A 27 15.04 -6.77 6.76
CA ASP A 27 14.63 -7.57 5.60
C ASP A 27 13.93 -8.88 6.02
N GLU A 28 14.41 -9.55 7.07
CA GLU A 28 13.77 -10.73 7.65
C GLU A 28 12.37 -10.40 8.21
N SER A 29 12.20 -9.27 8.89
CA SER A 29 10.90 -8.79 9.41
C SER A 29 9.89 -8.52 8.29
N ARG A 30 10.30 -7.77 7.25
CA ARG A 30 9.43 -7.45 6.11
C ARG A 30 8.99 -8.70 5.34
N ASN A 31 9.87 -9.69 5.25
CA ASN A 31 9.53 -10.97 4.64
C ASN A 31 8.52 -11.75 5.49
N ALA A 32 8.64 -11.71 6.82
CA ALA A 32 7.67 -12.35 7.72
C ALA A 32 6.27 -11.69 7.61
N GLU A 33 6.21 -10.36 7.49
CA GLU A 33 4.97 -9.62 7.26
C GLU A 33 4.31 -10.00 5.92
N ALA A 34 5.09 -10.07 4.84
CA ALA A 34 4.61 -10.51 3.52
C ALA A 34 3.98 -11.92 3.58
N LEU A 35 4.70 -12.88 4.20
CA LEU A 35 4.22 -14.24 4.37
C LEU A 35 2.96 -14.32 5.25
N THR A 36 2.86 -13.45 6.25
CA THR A 36 1.67 -13.37 7.11
C THR A 36 0.45 -12.88 6.32
N LEU A 37 0.61 -11.82 5.51
CA LEU A 37 -0.47 -11.32 4.65
C LEU A 37 -0.88 -12.34 3.59
N GLU A 38 0.07 -13.07 3.01
CA GLU A 38 -0.22 -14.15 2.07
C GLU A 38 -1.02 -15.27 2.76
N ALA A 39 -0.59 -15.74 3.93
CA ALA A 39 -1.29 -16.77 4.69
C ALA A 39 -2.71 -16.34 5.09
N LEU A 40 -2.89 -15.07 5.49
CA LEU A 40 -4.21 -14.49 5.79
C LEU A 40 -5.10 -14.46 4.54
N SER A 41 -4.56 -14.02 3.40
CA SER A 41 -5.29 -13.97 2.13
C SER A 41 -5.77 -15.36 1.71
N GLN A 42 -4.92 -16.38 1.84
CA GLN A 42 -5.28 -17.77 1.60
C GLN A 42 -6.36 -18.26 2.58
N GLY A 43 -6.24 -17.94 3.87
CA GLY A 43 -7.26 -18.28 4.86
C GLY A 43 -8.64 -17.72 4.51
N MET A 44 -8.69 -16.44 4.14
CA MET A 44 -9.93 -15.73 3.74
C MET A 44 -10.52 -16.24 2.42
N GLN A 45 -9.70 -16.79 1.54
CA GLN A 45 -10.15 -17.42 0.28
C GLN A 45 -10.94 -18.71 0.53
N TYR A 46 -10.62 -19.46 1.57
CA TYR A 46 -11.27 -20.76 1.85
C TYR A 46 -12.33 -20.70 2.96
N ARG A 47 -12.35 -19.64 3.77
CA ARG A 47 -13.25 -19.47 4.92
C ARG A 47 -14.19 -18.28 4.74
N SER A 48 -15.28 -18.50 4.00
CA SER A 48 -16.30 -17.46 3.75
C SER A 48 -17.00 -16.99 5.02
N ASP A 49 -17.17 -17.85 6.02
CA ASP A 49 -17.72 -17.54 7.34
C ASP A 49 -16.88 -16.48 8.08
N PHE A 50 -15.57 -16.65 8.05
CA PHE A 50 -14.63 -15.70 8.63
C PHE A 50 -14.62 -14.39 7.84
N THR A 51 -14.51 -14.46 6.51
CA THR A 51 -14.49 -13.28 5.63
C THR A 51 -15.76 -12.45 5.78
N ASP A 52 -16.95 -13.07 5.76
CA ASP A 52 -18.22 -12.34 5.91
C ASP A 52 -18.34 -11.68 7.29
N SER A 53 -17.85 -12.35 8.35
CA SER A 53 -17.82 -11.79 9.70
C SER A 53 -16.90 -10.58 9.80
N LEU A 54 -15.71 -10.67 9.19
CA LEU A 54 -14.73 -9.59 9.14
C LEU A 54 -15.25 -8.38 8.34
N LEU A 55 -15.80 -8.61 7.14
CA LEU A 55 -16.40 -7.55 6.33
C LEU A 55 -17.56 -6.87 7.08
N SER A 56 -18.37 -7.66 7.78
CA SER A 56 -19.46 -7.13 8.61
C SER A 56 -18.96 -6.31 9.80
N ALA A 57 -17.84 -6.72 10.42
CA ALA A 57 -17.22 -5.98 11.51
C ALA A 57 -16.72 -4.62 11.01
N ILE A 58 -15.91 -4.60 9.95
CA ILE A 58 -15.39 -3.36 9.34
C ILE A 58 -16.53 -2.45 8.88
N GLN A 59 -17.59 -3.01 8.30
CA GLN A 59 -18.76 -2.24 7.87
C GLN A 59 -19.42 -1.51 9.04
N LYS A 60 -19.52 -2.15 10.22
CA LYS A 60 -20.15 -1.60 11.43
C LYS A 60 -19.24 -0.70 12.26
N SER A 61 -17.92 -0.79 12.12
CA SER A 61 -16.97 0.06 12.84
C SER A 61 -17.27 1.55 12.63
N ALA A 62 -17.13 2.33 13.69
CA ALA A 62 -17.32 3.77 13.65
C ALA A 62 -16.21 4.45 12.84
N PHE A 63 -16.48 5.69 12.42
CA PHE A 63 -15.59 6.47 11.54
C PHE A 63 -14.15 6.57 12.06
N PHE A 64 -13.97 6.72 13.38
CA PHE A 64 -12.67 6.94 14.03
C PHE A 64 -12.01 5.65 14.55
N GLU A 65 -12.66 4.50 14.39
CA GLU A 65 -12.15 3.21 14.88
C GLU A 65 -11.31 2.47 13.83
N HIS A 66 -11.24 2.99 12.61
CA HIS A 66 -10.50 2.36 11.54
C HIS A 66 -9.00 2.47 11.77
N SER A 67 -8.32 1.33 11.62
CA SER A 67 -6.87 1.22 11.73
C SER A 67 -6.25 0.77 10.40
N PRO A 68 -4.94 0.98 10.17
CA PRO A 68 -4.27 0.53 8.95
C PRO A 68 -4.49 -0.96 8.63
N SER A 69 -4.67 -1.78 9.66
CA SER A 69 -4.97 -3.20 9.53
C SER A 69 -6.30 -3.48 8.82
N ASP A 70 -7.32 -2.62 8.96
CA ASP A 70 -8.58 -2.79 8.22
C ASP A 70 -8.34 -2.71 6.72
N VAL A 71 -7.45 -1.81 6.29
CA VAL A 71 -7.09 -1.66 4.87
C VAL A 71 -6.37 -2.92 4.38
N TRP A 72 -5.40 -3.44 5.13
CA TRP A 72 -4.70 -4.70 4.78
C TRP A 72 -5.65 -5.88 4.71
N LEU A 73 -6.52 -6.04 5.71
CA LEU A 73 -7.50 -7.11 5.78
C LEU A 73 -8.50 -7.04 4.61
N LEU A 74 -8.94 -5.85 4.21
CA LEU A 74 -9.76 -5.68 3.01
C LEU A 74 -8.97 -6.06 1.75
N MET A 75 -7.69 -5.71 1.64
CA MET A 75 -6.88 -6.12 0.48
C MET A 75 -6.72 -7.64 0.41
N CYS A 76 -6.47 -8.30 1.54
CA CYS A 76 -6.44 -9.76 1.66
C CYS A 76 -7.79 -10.39 1.25
N CYS A 77 -8.91 -9.82 1.68
CA CYS A 77 -10.24 -10.28 1.26
C CYS A 77 -10.45 -10.11 -0.24
N ASN A 78 -9.98 -9.01 -0.84
CA ASN A 78 -10.13 -8.72 -2.27
C ASN A 78 -9.30 -9.66 -3.16
N HIS A 79 -8.23 -10.26 -2.61
CA HIS A 79 -7.41 -11.23 -3.30
C HIS A 79 -8.27 -12.37 -3.90
N ALA A 80 -9.20 -12.88 -3.09
CA ALA A 80 -10.17 -13.88 -3.49
C ALA A 80 -11.24 -13.29 -4.44
N SER A 81 -11.26 -13.77 -5.69
CA SER A 81 -12.13 -13.23 -6.75
C SER A 81 -13.62 -13.21 -6.40
N HIS A 82 -14.10 -14.20 -5.65
CA HIS A 82 -15.50 -14.29 -5.23
C HIS A 82 -15.90 -13.25 -4.16
N ASN A 83 -14.93 -12.65 -3.46
CA ASN A 83 -15.17 -11.60 -2.45
C ASN A 83 -15.06 -10.18 -3.03
N ARG A 84 -14.42 -9.99 -4.19
CA ARG A 84 -14.12 -8.68 -4.78
C ARG A 84 -15.32 -7.75 -4.86
N SER A 85 -16.49 -8.25 -5.29
CA SER A 85 -17.67 -7.39 -5.41
C SER A 85 -18.07 -6.76 -4.06
N LYS A 86 -18.08 -7.56 -2.98
CA LYS A 86 -18.39 -7.10 -1.63
C LYS A 86 -17.33 -6.12 -1.13
N VAL A 87 -16.05 -6.47 -1.30
CA VAL A 87 -14.93 -5.66 -0.82
C VAL A 87 -14.88 -4.31 -1.54
N ARG A 88 -14.96 -4.29 -2.87
CA ARG A 88 -15.00 -3.05 -3.67
C ARG A 88 -16.14 -2.13 -3.23
N SER A 89 -17.33 -2.70 -2.99
CA SER A 89 -18.48 -1.92 -2.51
C SER A 89 -18.22 -1.30 -1.14
N LEU A 90 -17.71 -2.10 -0.20
CA LEU A 90 -17.41 -1.65 1.16
C LEU A 90 -16.28 -0.60 1.19
N PHE A 91 -15.19 -0.86 0.47
CA PHE A 91 -14.03 0.03 0.39
C PHE A 91 -14.42 1.39 -0.18
N ARG A 92 -15.19 1.40 -1.28
CA ARG A 92 -15.75 2.63 -1.85
C ARG A 92 -16.67 3.36 -0.87
N GLN A 93 -17.56 2.64 -0.18
CA GLN A 93 -18.46 3.23 0.82
C GLN A 93 -17.68 3.90 1.96
N LYS A 94 -16.62 3.27 2.46
CA LYS A 94 -15.78 3.82 3.53
C LYS A 94 -14.97 5.03 3.08
N ALA A 95 -14.43 5.02 1.86
CA ALA A 95 -13.78 6.20 1.29
C ALA A 95 -14.77 7.35 1.02
N ALA A 96 -15.93 7.05 0.43
CA ALA A 96 -16.96 8.05 0.10
C ALA A 96 -17.57 8.72 1.35
N SER A 97 -17.67 7.99 2.45
CA SER A 97 -18.12 8.55 3.75
C SER A 97 -17.03 9.30 4.51
N GLY A 98 -15.79 9.31 3.99
CA GLY A 98 -14.62 9.90 4.63
C GLY A 98 -13.99 9.05 5.73
N ALA A 99 -14.56 7.88 6.05
CA ALA A 99 -14.07 6.99 7.10
C ALA A 99 -12.66 6.46 6.79
N PHE A 100 -12.36 6.26 5.50
CA PHE A 100 -10.99 6.02 5.05
C PHE A 100 -10.35 7.35 4.64
N THR A 101 -9.56 7.90 5.55
CA THR A 101 -8.84 9.17 5.34
C THR A 101 -7.52 8.94 4.60
N ALA A 102 -6.96 10.02 4.03
CA ALA A 102 -5.64 9.97 3.42
C ALA A 102 -4.55 9.56 4.44
N GLU A 103 -4.69 9.98 5.71
CA GLU A 103 -3.78 9.61 6.79
C GLU A 103 -3.83 8.12 7.13
N LEU A 104 -5.03 7.54 7.19
CA LEU A 104 -5.23 6.11 7.41
C LEU A 104 -4.57 5.29 6.31
N VAL A 105 -4.85 5.64 5.06
CA VAL A 105 -4.32 4.94 3.88
C VAL A 105 -2.80 5.12 3.77
N LYS A 106 -2.29 6.31 4.07
CA LYS A 106 -0.85 6.58 4.15
C LYS A 106 -0.19 5.69 5.20
N GLY A 107 -0.75 5.61 6.41
CA GLY A 107 -0.25 4.73 7.47
C GLY A 107 -0.33 3.24 7.15
N ALA A 108 -1.23 2.83 6.24
CA ALA A 108 -1.33 1.45 5.78
C ALA A 108 -0.33 1.11 4.66
N ILE A 109 0.00 2.06 3.78
CA ILE A 109 0.80 1.77 2.59
C ILE A 109 2.27 2.13 2.79
N MET A 110 2.58 3.28 3.40
CA MET A 110 3.96 3.72 3.59
C MET A 110 4.78 2.70 4.37
N ASP A 111 6.02 2.50 3.94
CA ASP A 111 6.99 1.54 4.47
C ASP A 111 6.58 0.05 4.39
N ASN A 112 5.39 -0.24 3.85
CA ASN A 112 4.81 -1.59 3.76
C ASN A 112 4.78 -2.14 2.32
N GLY A 113 5.42 -1.48 1.35
CA GLY A 113 5.41 -1.88 -0.06
C GLY A 113 5.82 -3.34 -0.31
N THR A 114 6.84 -3.84 0.41
CA THR A 114 7.28 -5.24 0.29
C THR A 114 6.20 -6.23 0.74
N ALA A 115 5.53 -5.96 1.87
CA ALA A 115 4.49 -6.84 2.40
C ALA A 115 3.25 -6.86 1.49
N LEU A 116 2.92 -5.72 0.89
CA LEU A 116 1.76 -5.55 0.02
C LEU A 116 2.00 -5.97 -1.44
N SER A 117 3.23 -6.32 -1.82
CA SER A 117 3.60 -6.61 -3.21
C SER A 117 2.84 -7.81 -3.80
N PHE A 118 2.64 -8.87 -3.00
CA PHE A 118 1.82 -10.03 -3.41
C PHE A 118 0.36 -9.65 -3.77
N LEU A 119 -0.16 -8.60 -3.14
CA LEU A 119 -1.54 -8.13 -3.33
C LEU A 119 -1.69 -7.13 -4.49
N PHE A 120 -0.61 -6.82 -5.21
CA PHE A 120 -0.55 -5.73 -6.19
C PHE A 120 -1.69 -5.76 -7.23
N HIS A 121 -1.72 -6.77 -8.11
CA HIS A 121 -2.76 -6.83 -9.16
C HIS A 121 -4.10 -7.30 -8.63
N SER A 122 -4.09 -8.21 -7.64
CA SER A 122 -5.30 -8.84 -7.13
C SER A 122 -6.13 -7.90 -6.25
N SER A 123 -5.50 -6.86 -5.70
CA SER A 123 -6.17 -5.91 -4.81
C SER A 123 -5.71 -4.47 -4.93
N ALA A 124 -4.42 -4.17 -4.87
CA ALA A 124 -3.95 -2.78 -4.71
C ALA A 124 -4.45 -1.89 -5.86
N VAL A 125 -4.11 -2.23 -7.10
CA VAL A 125 -4.52 -1.47 -8.29
C VAL A 125 -6.03 -1.53 -8.48
N ASP A 126 -6.64 -2.70 -8.21
CA ASP A 126 -8.08 -2.91 -8.33
C ASP A 126 -8.90 -1.95 -7.45
N LEU A 127 -8.46 -1.73 -6.21
CA LEU A 127 -9.14 -0.82 -5.30
C LEU A 127 -8.91 0.64 -5.69
N CYS A 128 -7.73 1.01 -6.19
CA CYS A 128 -7.49 2.34 -6.74
C CYS A 128 -8.43 2.64 -7.90
N ASP A 129 -8.54 1.73 -8.87
CA ASP A 129 -9.43 1.84 -10.03
C ASP A 129 -10.89 2.07 -9.60
N VAL A 130 -11.36 1.27 -8.65
CA VAL A 130 -12.74 1.36 -8.13
C VAL A 130 -13.01 2.70 -7.47
N LEU A 131 -12.03 3.27 -6.78
CA LEU A 131 -12.16 4.56 -6.14
C LEU A 131 -12.11 5.71 -7.14
N VAL A 132 -11.19 5.70 -8.10
CA VAL A 132 -11.09 6.76 -9.11
C VAL A 132 -12.33 6.82 -10.01
N ARG A 133 -12.97 5.67 -10.29
CA ARG A 133 -14.25 5.58 -11.02
C ARG A 133 -15.49 5.95 -10.20
N SER A 134 -15.33 6.30 -8.91
CA SER A 134 -16.46 6.65 -8.04
C SER A 134 -17.07 7.99 -8.44
N SER A 135 -18.38 8.18 -8.25
CA SER A 135 -19.05 9.47 -8.47
C SER A 135 -18.79 10.48 -7.34
N GLU A 136 -18.43 9.99 -6.16
CA GLU A 136 -18.12 10.76 -4.97
C GLU A 136 -16.68 11.26 -4.99
N LYS A 137 -16.49 12.58 -4.87
CA LYS A 137 -15.16 13.20 -4.91
C LYS A 137 -14.22 12.63 -3.84
N LEU A 138 -14.70 12.42 -2.61
CA LEU A 138 -13.88 11.90 -1.51
C LEU A 138 -13.31 10.52 -1.84
N ALA A 139 -14.10 9.62 -2.43
CA ALA A 139 -13.62 8.32 -2.86
C ALA A 139 -12.53 8.45 -3.93
N ARG A 140 -12.76 9.29 -4.95
CA ARG A 140 -11.76 9.53 -6.00
C ARG A 140 -10.45 10.11 -5.47
N ASP A 141 -10.53 11.08 -4.57
CA ASP A 141 -9.36 11.71 -3.95
C ASP A 141 -8.52 10.65 -3.22
N ILE A 142 -9.16 9.74 -2.47
CA ILE A 142 -8.47 8.62 -1.82
C ILE A 142 -7.87 7.65 -2.84
N GLY A 143 -8.55 7.36 -3.95
CA GLY A 143 -7.99 6.55 -5.04
C GLY A 143 -6.71 7.16 -5.63
N GLY A 144 -6.69 8.48 -5.84
CA GLY A 144 -5.50 9.21 -6.28
C GLY A 144 -4.37 9.18 -5.25
N VAL A 145 -4.69 9.31 -3.96
CA VAL A 145 -3.70 9.15 -2.87
C VAL A 145 -3.10 7.74 -2.88
N MET A 146 -3.93 6.70 -3.02
CA MET A 146 -3.44 5.31 -3.09
C MET A 146 -2.53 5.07 -4.28
N TYR A 147 -2.86 5.60 -5.47
CA TYR A 147 -1.99 5.49 -6.64
C TYR A 147 -0.59 6.10 -6.39
N ASN A 148 -0.52 7.28 -5.78
CA ASN A 148 0.76 7.90 -5.42
C ASN A 148 1.56 7.03 -4.44
N LEU A 149 0.92 6.61 -3.34
CA LEU A 149 1.56 5.83 -2.30
C LEU A 149 2.09 4.49 -2.83
N PHE A 150 1.30 3.78 -3.64
CA PHE A 150 1.76 2.53 -4.24
C PHE A 150 2.91 2.75 -5.22
N PHE A 151 2.89 3.82 -6.02
CA PHE A 151 4.00 4.13 -6.92
C PHE A 151 5.31 4.40 -6.16
N GLU A 152 5.23 5.16 -5.06
CA GLU A 152 6.36 5.46 -4.19
C GLU A 152 6.93 4.17 -3.55
N GLU A 153 6.05 3.34 -2.99
CA GLU A 153 6.42 2.14 -2.24
C GLU A 153 6.92 0.98 -3.09
N TYR A 154 6.32 0.73 -4.25
CA TYR A 154 6.77 -0.36 -5.12
C TYR A 154 8.08 0.01 -5.80
N LYS A 155 9.12 -0.82 -5.62
CA LYS A 155 10.44 -0.61 -6.23
C LYS A 155 10.60 -1.30 -7.58
N ASP A 156 9.71 -2.25 -7.90
CA ASP A 156 9.73 -2.97 -9.17
C ASP A 156 9.28 -2.04 -10.31
N PRO A 157 10.12 -1.82 -11.34
CA PRO A 157 9.75 -1.03 -12.51
C PRO A 157 8.48 -1.54 -13.21
N MET A 158 8.21 -2.85 -13.20
CA MET A 158 7.01 -3.40 -13.83
C MET A 158 5.73 -2.94 -13.11
N GLN A 159 5.71 -3.03 -11.78
CA GLN A 159 4.58 -2.54 -10.96
C GLN A 159 4.34 -1.04 -11.17
N ARG A 160 5.43 -0.24 -11.21
CA ARG A 160 5.33 1.20 -11.48
C ARG A 160 4.80 1.50 -12.88
N GLN A 161 5.24 0.76 -13.89
CA GLN A 161 4.75 0.93 -15.26
C GLN A 161 3.26 0.60 -15.37
N GLU A 162 2.79 -0.42 -14.66
CA GLU A 162 1.36 -0.74 -14.63
C GLU A 162 0.51 0.34 -13.96
N ILE A 163 1.00 0.95 -12.87
CA ILE A 163 0.33 2.10 -12.24
C ILE A 163 0.23 3.26 -13.25
N ILE A 164 1.32 3.58 -13.97
CA ILE A 164 1.30 4.61 -15.01
C ILE A 164 0.29 4.23 -16.10
N GLY A 165 0.27 2.96 -16.54
CA GLY A 165 -0.68 2.47 -17.54
C GLY A 165 -2.15 2.61 -17.12
N ALA A 166 -2.46 2.31 -15.85
CA ALA A 166 -3.79 2.51 -15.28
C ALA A 166 -4.18 4.01 -15.25
N LEU A 167 -3.27 4.89 -14.82
CA LEU A 167 -3.49 6.33 -14.83
C LEU A 167 -3.72 6.88 -16.25
N VAL A 168 -2.91 6.46 -17.24
CA VAL A 168 -3.11 6.84 -18.65
C VAL A 168 -4.46 6.35 -19.17
N THR A 169 -4.92 5.18 -18.71
CA THR A 169 -6.25 4.67 -19.07
C THR A 169 -7.36 5.55 -18.50
N HIS A 170 -7.25 6.04 -17.26
CA HIS A 170 -8.20 7.01 -16.69
C HIS A 170 -8.18 8.35 -17.44
N VAL A 171 -7.00 8.85 -17.82
CA VAL A 171 -6.89 10.05 -18.67
C VAL A 171 -7.61 9.83 -20.01
N GLY A 172 -7.40 8.67 -20.63
CA GLY A 172 -8.01 8.30 -21.91
C GLY A 172 -9.49 7.89 -21.85
N SER A 173 -10.10 7.82 -20.66
CA SER A 173 -11.49 7.38 -20.49
C SER A 173 -12.54 8.37 -21.04
N GLY A 174 -12.17 9.66 -21.16
CA GLY A 174 -13.08 10.74 -21.51
C GLY A 174 -14.00 11.20 -20.38
N ILE A 175 -13.86 10.63 -19.17
CA ILE A 175 -14.62 11.03 -17.99
C ILE A 175 -13.82 12.09 -17.24
N LEU A 176 -14.28 13.35 -17.30
CA LEU A 176 -13.56 14.51 -16.76
C LEU A 176 -13.07 14.30 -15.32
N SER A 177 -13.92 13.76 -14.44
CA SER A 177 -13.55 13.53 -13.04
C SER A 177 -12.49 12.45 -12.83
N GLU A 178 -12.38 11.47 -13.71
CA GLU A 178 -11.29 10.48 -13.69
C GLU A 178 -10.02 11.08 -14.27
N THR A 179 -10.15 11.80 -15.39
CA THR A 179 -9.06 12.50 -16.06
C THR A 179 -8.38 13.49 -15.12
N ASP A 180 -9.14 14.32 -14.40
CA ASP A 180 -8.61 15.33 -13.48
C ASP A 180 -7.75 14.69 -12.38
N VAL A 181 -8.26 13.63 -11.75
CA VAL A 181 -7.54 12.90 -10.67
C VAL A 181 -6.29 12.22 -11.22
N ALA A 182 -6.40 11.54 -12.37
CA ALA A 182 -5.27 10.85 -12.96
C ALA A 182 -4.16 11.81 -13.41
N MET A 183 -4.51 12.96 -13.98
CA MET A 183 -3.56 14.01 -14.34
C MET A 183 -2.90 14.63 -13.11
N GLU A 184 -3.66 14.87 -12.03
CA GLU A 184 -3.11 15.36 -10.76
C GLU A 184 -2.08 14.38 -10.18
N VAL A 185 -2.38 13.08 -10.22
CA VAL A 185 -1.45 12.03 -9.78
C VAL A 185 -0.21 12.02 -10.67
N LEU A 186 -0.35 11.93 -11.99
CA LEU A 186 0.78 11.90 -12.93
C LEU A 186 1.70 13.12 -12.79
N ALA A 187 1.14 14.31 -12.54
CA ALA A 187 1.91 15.52 -12.31
C ALA A 187 2.76 15.48 -11.02
N LYS A 188 2.39 14.65 -10.03
CA LYS A 188 3.17 14.44 -8.80
C LYS A 188 4.25 13.36 -8.96
N LEU A 189 4.06 12.43 -9.89
CA LEU A 189 5.00 11.33 -10.14
C LEU A 189 6.19 11.71 -11.04
N THR A 190 6.11 12.87 -11.71
CA THR A 190 7.10 13.38 -12.67
C THR A 190 8.00 14.42 -12.02
#